data_AF-A0A971F367-F1
#
_entry.id   AF-A0A971F367-F1
#
_cell.length_a   1.000
_cell.length_b   1.000
_cell.length_c   1.000
_cell.angle_alpha   90.00
_cell.angle_beta   90.00
_cell.angle_gamma   90.00
#
_symmetry.space_group_name_H-M   'P 1'
#
loop_
_entity.id
_entity.type
_entity.pdbx_description
1 polymer ?
#
loop_
_entity_poly.entity_id
_entity_poly.type
_entity_poly.pdbx_seq_one_letter_code
_entity_poly.pdbx_strand_id
1 'polypeptide(L)'
;MNTTTQKLTEWAVNKIKKEYYDDVALLIAVEGHSVNGDGHGECFDYFVPVTEKANELAQTFIIDGIGHDLYPRSWERTERTANLDDRPTICLGNAKILYSRTKEDEDRFNAIRQRLHENLNNKEFTYKKALENLNIAMDLYRTVMFEDELYKVRMAVGYINHYLSLAVVYLNGTFFKSLIGQLPELLTLKAVPESFIEYYKAVINARNANELKSLAHLLISTTRRFIASRKTIVATAACNSNFSDLADWYQELSLTWRRIRYYCKTNNIDAAFGDARTLQNELLIVGEEFGLRKMDLLGCFDANNLSELVNRATEIEEYIVSEIENHGVKLKKYDTLDDFLSKN
;
A
#
# COMPACT_ATOMS: atom_id res chain seq x y z
N MET A 1 14.85 10.48 -34.29
CA MET A 1 13.39 10.46 -34.50
C MET A 1 13.11 10.03 -35.92
N ASN A 2 12.14 9.13 -36.12
CA ASN A 2 11.64 8.80 -37.45
C ASN A 2 10.92 10.03 -38.04
N THR A 3 10.92 10.18 -39.36
CA THR A 3 10.29 11.30 -40.09
C THR A 3 8.82 11.49 -39.71
N THR A 4 8.09 10.42 -39.41
CA THR A 4 6.69 10.48 -38.95
C THR A 4 6.55 11.18 -37.61
N THR A 5 7.37 10.81 -36.62
CA THR A 5 7.39 11.41 -35.27
C THR A 5 7.57 12.92 -35.36
N GLN A 6 8.57 13.36 -36.13
CA GLN A 6 8.86 14.78 -36.31
C GLN A 6 7.68 15.54 -36.95
N LYS A 7 7.10 15.00 -38.04
CA LYS A 7 5.94 15.62 -38.71
C LYS A 7 4.73 15.74 -37.81
N LEU A 8 4.46 14.73 -36.97
CA LEU A 8 3.36 14.76 -36.00
C LEU A 8 3.59 15.79 -34.90
N THR A 9 4.81 15.85 -34.33
CA THR A 9 5.17 16.90 -33.38
C THR A 9 5.00 18.29 -33.98
N GLU A 10 5.51 18.52 -35.19
CA GLU A 10 5.39 19.81 -35.89
C GLU A 10 3.94 20.19 -36.16
N TRP A 11 3.11 19.24 -36.60
CA TRP A 11 1.68 19.44 -36.80
C TRP A 11 0.99 19.86 -35.50
N ALA A 12 1.22 19.14 -34.39
CA ALA A 12 0.58 19.42 -33.11
C ALA A 12 0.97 20.81 -32.58
N VAL A 13 2.27 21.13 -32.61
CA VAL A 13 2.78 22.45 -32.18
C VAL A 13 2.21 23.56 -33.07
N ASN A 14 2.15 23.38 -34.39
CA ASN A 14 1.60 24.38 -35.30
C ASN A 14 0.09 24.58 -35.11
N LYS A 15 -0.66 23.51 -34.87
CA LYS A 15 -2.09 23.57 -34.61
C LYS A 15 -2.37 24.32 -33.30
N ILE A 16 -1.62 24.00 -32.24
CA ILE A 16 -1.72 24.72 -30.95
C ILE A 16 -1.45 26.21 -31.16
N LYS A 17 -0.33 26.57 -31.79
CA LYS A 17 0.04 27.98 -31.99
C LYS A 17 -0.98 28.79 -32.82
N LYS A 18 -1.67 28.16 -33.77
CA LYS A 18 -2.60 28.85 -34.66
C LYS A 18 -4.02 28.93 -34.12
N GLU A 19 -4.48 27.87 -33.45
CA GLU A 19 -5.90 27.68 -33.14
C GLU A 19 -6.18 27.69 -31.63
N TYR A 20 -5.17 27.38 -30.79
CA TYR A 20 -5.33 27.10 -29.35
C TYR A 20 -4.25 27.77 -28.47
N TYR A 21 -3.63 28.86 -28.94
CA TYR A 21 -2.49 29.49 -28.24
C TYR A 21 -2.84 29.88 -26.79
N ASP A 22 -4.02 30.50 -26.58
CA ASP A 22 -4.48 30.90 -25.26
C ASP A 22 -5.09 29.74 -24.45
N ASP A 23 -5.40 28.63 -25.12
CA ASP A 23 -6.18 27.51 -24.58
C ASP A 23 -5.28 26.37 -24.06
N VAL A 24 -4.04 26.22 -24.55
CA VAL A 24 -3.12 25.12 -24.19
C VAL A 24 -1.86 25.66 -23.52
N ALA A 25 -1.59 25.23 -22.29
CA ALA A 25 -0.38 25.62 -21.55
C ALA A 25 0.86 24.86 -22.04
N LEU A 26 0.74 23.55 -22.21
CA LEU A 26 1.87 22.66 -22.52
C LEU A 26 1.46 21.58 -23.53
N LEU A 27 2.41 21.19 -24.39
CA LEU A 27 2.38 19.91 -25.13
C LEU A 27 3.53 19.04 -24.63
N ILE A 28 3.23 17.79 -24.28
CA ILE A 28 4.17 16.88 -23.64
C ILE A 28 4.33 15.61 -24.49
N ALA A 29 5.56 15.13 -24.63
CA ALA A 29 5.88 13.77 -25.06
C ALA A 29 6.28 12.90 -23.87
N VAL A 30 6.02 11.61 -23.95
CA VAL A 30 6.39 10.63 -22.94
C VAL A 30 7.12 9.48 -23.62
N GLU A 31 8.43 9.41 -23.40
CA GLU A 31 9.29 8.36 -23.93
C GLU A 31 9.23 7.12 -23.02
N GLY A 32 9.48 5.92 -23.57
CA GLY A 32 9.50 4.66 -22.80
C GLY A 32 8.34 3.69 -23.10
N HIS A 33 7.57 3.95 -24.16
CA HIS A 33 6.50 3.06 -24.64
C HIS A 33 6.73 2.55 -26.06
N SER A 34 7.67 3.16 -26.79
CA SER A 34 7.94 2.79 -28.17
C SER A 34 8.60 1.41 -28.26
N VAL A 35 8.10 0.58 -29.17
CA VAL A 35 8.64 -0.74 -29.47
C VAL A 35 8.89 -0.84 -30.96
N ASN A 36 10.01 -1.46 -31.34
CA ASN A 36 10.33 -1.73 -32.75
C ASN A 36 10.29 -0.47 -33.65
N GLY A 37 10.62 0.69 -33.09
CA GLY A 37 10.68 1.96 -33.84
C GLY A 37 9.32 2.57 -34.20
N ASP A 38 8.22 2.16 -33.56
CA ASP A 38 6.88 2.73 -33.77
C ASP A 38 6.76 4.20 -33.31
N GLY A 39 7.67 4.67 -32.46
CA GLY A 39 7.70 6.03 -31.96
C GLY A 39 6.48 6.41 -31.11
N HIS A 40 5.75 5.43 -30.55
CA HIS A 40 4.58 5.69 -29.72
C HIS A 40 4.97 6.53 -28.48
N GLY A 41 4.22 7.61 -28.22
CA GLY A 41 4.49 8.59 -27.16
C GLY A 41 5.65 9.57 -27.43
N GLU A 42 6.51 9.31 -28.42
CA GLU A 42 7.67 10.17 -28.73
C GLU A 42 7.27 11.47 -29.45
N CYS A 43 6.21 11.43 -30.28
CA CYS A 43 5.77 12.60 -31.05
C CYS A 43 4.98 13.61 -30.20
N PHE A 44 4.14 13.09 -29.31
CA PHE A 44 3.38 13.73 -28.24
C PHE A 44 2.66 12.62 -27.46
N ASP A 45 2.13 12.94 -26.28
CA ASP A 45 1.26 12.08 -25.47
C ASP A 45 0.03 12.87 -25.00
N TYR A 46 0.26 13.98 -24.30
CA TYR A 46 -0.82 14.79 -23.76
C TYR A 46 -0.53 16.28 -23.85
N PHE A 47 -1.59 17.08 -23.69
CA PHE A 47 -1.48 18.53 -23.52
C PHE A 47 -2.15 18.97 -22.22
N VAL A 48 -1.75 20.13 -21.69
CA VAL A 48 -2.34 20.69 -20.47
C VAL A 48 -3.32 21.80 -20.85
N PRO A 49 -4.65 21.59 -20.71
CA PRO A 49 -5.64 22.59 -21.08
C PRO A 49 -5.70 23.73 -20.05
N VAL A 50 -5.99 24.93 -20.54
CA VAL A 50 -6.27 26.15 -19.74
C VAL A 50 -7.75 26.50 -19.79
N THR A 51 -8.39 26.25 -20.94
CA THR A 51 -9.81 26.51 -21.18
C THR A 51 -10.49 25.24 -21.68
N GLU A 52 -11.83 25.20 -21.61
CA GLU A 52 -12.62 24.08 -22.16
C GLU A 52 -12.43 23.89 -23.67
N LYS A 53 -12.18 24.98 -24.41
CA LYS A 53 -11.93 24.93 -25.87
C LYS A 53 -10.74 24.05 -26.23
N ALA A 54 -9.72 23.97 -25.36
CA ALA A 54 -8.57 23.10 -25.58
C ALA A 54 -8.94 21.63 -25.76
N ASN A 55 -10.06 21.19 -25.19
CA ASN A 55 -10.52 19.80 -25.31
C ASN A 55 -10.90 19.43 -26.76
N GLU A 56 -11.18 20.42 -27.63
CA GLU A 56 -11.40 20.21 -29.07
C GLU A 56 -10.13 19.76 -29.83
N LEU A 57 -8.95 19.99 -29.26
CA LEU A 57 -7.68 19.49 -29.82
C LEU A 57 -7.53 17.97 -29.67
N ALA A 58 -8.20 17.39 -28.67
CA ALA A 58 -8.06 15.99 -28.33
C ALA A 58 -8.47 15.08 -29.47
N GLN A 59 -7.65 14.08 -29.78
CA GLN A 59 -7.94 13.15 -30.86
C GLN A 59 -7.15 11.86 -30.73
N THR A 60 -7.82 10.76 -31.10
CA THR A 60 -7.24 9.42 -31.15
C THR A 60 -7.35 8.92 -32.58
N PHE A 61 -6.25 8.45 -33.16
CA PHE A 61 -6.19 8.02 -34.56
C PHE A 61 -5.12 6.93 -34.78
N ILE A 62 -5.12 6.32 -35.96
CA ILE A 62 -4.20 5.24 -36.31
C ILE A 62 -3.46 5.60 -37.61
N ILE A 63 -2.13 5.45 -37.61
CA ILE A 63 -1.28 5.57 -38.81
C ILE A 63 -0.49 4.26 -38.96
N ASP A 64 -0.65 3.56 -40.07
CA ASP A 64 0.08 2.31 -40.35
C ASP A 64 -0.01 1.27 -39.22
N GLY A 65 -1.20 1.13 -38.62
CA GLY A 65 -1.44 0.23 -37.50
C GLY A 65 -0.95 0.73 -36.14
N ILE A 66 -0.28 1.89 -36.08
CA ILE A 66 0.19 2.52 -34.84
C ILE A 66 -0.88 3.47 -34.32
N GLY A 67 -1.35 3.22 -33.10
CA GLY A 67 -2.29 4.10 -32.40
C GLY A 67 -1.58 5.35 -31.86
N HIS A 68 -2.21 6.50 -32.04
CA HIS A 68 -1.80 7.78 -31.48
C HIS A 68 -2.98 8.35 -30.69
N ASP A 69 -2.70 8.83 -29.48
CA ASP A 69 -3.67 9.51 -28.64
C ASP A 69 -3.08 10.84 -28.20
N LEU A 70 -3.79 11.93 -28.47
CA LEU A 70 -3.49 13.25 -27.94
C LEU A 70 -4.63 13.62 -27.00
N TYR A 71 -4.40 13.46 -25.69
CA TYR A 71 -5.45 13.65 -24.69
C TYR A 71 -5.15 14.84 -23.76
N PRO A 72 -6.17 15.49 -23.18
CA PRO A 72 -5.97 16.52 -22.18
C PRO A 72 -5.56 15.90 -20.83
N ARG A 73 -4.59 16.52 -20.16
CA ARG A 73 -4.20 16.19 -18.78
C ARG A 73 -4.17 17.44 -17.93
N SER A 74 -5.04 17.51 -16.93
CA SER A 74 -5.13 18.69 -16.06
C SER A 74 -3.89 18.86 -15.17
N TRP A 75 -3.65 20.10 -14.76
CA TRP A 75 -2.67 20.40 -13.71
C TRP A 75 -2.91 19.57 -12.45
N GLU A 76 -4.15 19.46 -11.99
CA GLU A 76 -4.53 18.68 -10.81
C GLU A 76 -4.08 17.21 -10.92
N ARG A 77 -4.29 16.57 -12.09
CA ARG A 77 -3.83 15.19 -12.28
C ARG A 77 -2.31 15.09 -12.24
N THR A 78 -1.59 16.05 -12.80
CA THR A 78 -0.11 16.12 -12.74
C THR A 78 0.39 16.32 -11.30
N GLU A 79 -0.31 17.13 -10.50
CA GLU A 79 -0.01 17.32 -9.07
C GLU A 79 -0.21 16.01 -8.29
N ARG A 80 -1.28 15.26 -8.59
CA ARG A 80 -1.51 13.90 -8.05
C ARG A 80 -0.42 12.91 -8.47
N THR A 81 0.08 12.99 -9.71
CA THR A 81 1.21 12.17 -10.17
C THR A 81 2.46 12.41 -9.33
N ALA A 82 2.75 13.67 -8.97
CA ALA A 82 3.88 14.00 -8.08
C ALA A 82 3.72 13.43 -6.67
N ASN A 83 2.46 13.26 -6.21
CA ASN A 83 2.12 12.64 -4.93
C ASN A 83 1.99 11.11 -5.02
N LEU A 84 2.35 10.50 -6.16
CA LEU A 84 2.19 9.05 -6.41
C LEU A 84 0.74 8.56 -6.26
N ASP A 85 -0.24 9.47 -6.38
CA ASP A 85 -1.68 9.18 -6.33
C ASP A 85 -2.27 8.91 -7.72
N ASP A 86 -1.48 9.13 -8.78
CA ASP A 86 -1.79 8.79 -10.17
C ASP A 86 -0.60 7.97 -10.73
N ARG A 87 -0.91 6.75 -11.20
CA ARG A 87 0.08 5.71 -11.51
C ARG A 87 1.08 6.00 -12.63
N PRO A 88 0.74 6.69 -13.73
CA PRO A 88 1.69 6.91 -14.82
C PRO A 88 2.70 8.01 -14.44
N THR A 89 3.58 7.72 -13.48
CA THR A 89 4.62 8.63 -12.98
C THR A 89 5.57 9.09 -14.09
N ILE A 90 5.76 8.26 -15.11
CA ILE A 90 6.57 8.57 -16.30
C ILE A 90 6.07 9.81 -17.06
N CYS A 91 4.75 10.06 -17.05
CA CYS A 91 4.15 11.25 -17.66
C CYS A 91 4.57 12.56 -16.99
N LEU A 92 5.23 12.51 -15.84
CA LEU A 92 5.81 13.67 -15.17
C LEU A 92 7.34 13.56 -15.10
N GLY A 93 7.84 12.43 -14.58
CA GLY A 93 9.25 12.24 -14.27
C GLY A 93 10.18 12.21 -15.48
N ASN A 94 9.78 11.54 -16.56
CA ASN A 94 10.58 11.42 -17.80
C ASN A 94 9.96 12.16 -18.99
N ALA A 95 8.87 12.90 -18.76
CA ALA A 95 8.20 13.64 -19.81
C ALA A 95 9.10 14.71 -20.47
N LYS A 96 8.83 15.03 -21.72
CA LYS A 96 9.52 16.08 -22.46
C LYS A 96 8.52 17.16 -22.86
N ILE A 97 8.83 18.41 -22.53
CA ILE A 97 8.05 19.56 -22.98
C ILE A 97 8.39 19.82 -24.45
N LEU A 98 7.38 19.71 -25.32
CA LEU A 98 7.49 19.97 -26.77
C LEU A 98 7.07 21.39 -27.12
N TYR A 99 6.13 21.94 -26.35
CA TYR A 99 5.67 23.32 -26.45
C TYR A 99 5.28 23.82 -25.06
N SER A 100 5.60 25.09 -24.80
CA SER A 100 5.07 25.84 -23.67
C SER A 100 4.53 27.17 -24.16
N ARG A 101 3.36 27.55 -23.64
CA ARG A 101 2.72 28.84 -23.94
C ARG A 101 3.51 30.00 -23.34
N THR A 102 3.92 29.85 -22.08
CA THR A 102 4.73 30.85 -21.36
C THR A 102 5.86 30.19 -20.56
N LYS A 103 6.78 30.99 -20.02
CA LYS A 103 7.85 30.46 -19.14
C LYS A 103 7.28 30.02 -17.79
N GLU A 104 6.24 30.68 -17.30
CA GLU A 104 5.56 30.34 -16.06
C GLU A 104 4.87 28.97 -16.12
N ASP A 105 4.26 28.62 -17.26
CA ASP A 105 3.68 27.29 -17.49
C ASP A 105 4.77 26.19 -17.44
N GLU A 106 5.95 26.45 -18.01
CA GLU A 106 7.10 25.55 -17.96
C GLU A 106 7.66 25.40 -16.53
N ASP A 107 7.82 26.52 -15.83
CA ASP A 107 8.36 26.55 -14.46
C ASP A 107 7.41 25.85 -13.48
N ARG A 108 6.09 26.02 -13.65
CA ARG A 108 5.08 25.28 -12.89
C ARG A 108 5.23 23.78 -13.07
N PHE A 109 5.39 23.30 -14.31
CA PHE A 109 5.58 21.89 -14.59
C PHE A 109 6.85 21.34 -13.93
N ASN A 110 7.95 22.07 -14.05
CA ASN A 110 9.23 21.69 -13.46
C ASN A 110 9.18 21.69 -11.93
N ALA A 111 8.45 22.61 -11.30
CA ALA A 111 8.22 22.62 -9.86
C ALA A 111 7.44 21.37 -9.40
N ILE A 112 6.41 20.95 -10.13
CA ILE A 112 5.66 19.71 -9.84
C ILE A 112 6.57 18.48 -10.01
N ARG A 113 7.39 18.46 -11.05
CA ARG A 113 8.39 17.38 -11.27
C ARG A 113 9.43 17.34 -10.15
N GLN A 114 9.91 18.50 -9.70
CA GLN A 114 10.85 18.56 -8.57
C GLN A 114 10.21 17.97 -7.32
N ARG A 115 8.95 18.30 -7.02
CA ARG A 115 8.21 17.75 -5.88
C ARG A 115 8.06 16.23 -5.96
N LEU A 116 7.87 15.65 -7.16
CA LEU A 116 7.91 14.19 -7.34
C LEU A 116 9.23 13.60 -6.84
N HIS A 117 10.36 14.20 -7.20
CA HIS A 117 11.68 13.72 -6.77
C HIS A 117 11.94 13.94 -5.27
N GLU A 118 11.47 15.06 -4.71
CA GLU A 118 11.50 15.31 -3.26
C GLU A 118 10.69 14.25 -2.50
N ASN A 119 9.47 13.95 -2.97
CA ASN A 119 8.62 12.90 -2.42
C ASN A 119 9.28 11.52 -2.49
N LEU A 120 9.91 11.18 -3.61
CA LEU A 120 10.65 9.92 -3.77
C LEU A 120 11.88 9.83 -2.86
N ASN A 121 12.52 10.96 -2.54
CA ASN A 121 13.63 11.00 -1.59
C ASN A 121 13.16 10.99 -0.11
N ASN A 122 11.87 11.23 0.14
CA ASN A 122 11.29 11.17 1.48
C ASN A 122 10.93 9.71 1.86
N LYS A 123 11.68 9.16 2.82
CA LYS A 123 11.50 7.77 3.29
C LYS A 123 10.15 7.51 3.95
N GLU A 124 9.63 8.48 4.71
CA GLU A 124 8.33 8.33 5.37
C GLU A 124 7.20 8.34 4.33
N PHE A 125 7.29 9.26 3.37
CA PHE A 125 6.33 9.36 2.27
C PHE A 125 6.30 8.08 1.42
N THR A 126 7.47 7.61 0.97
CA THR A 126 7.58 6.37 0.19
C THR A 126 7.16 5.13 0.96
N TYR A 127 7.43 5.09 2.27
CA TYR A 127 6.94 4.03 3.16
C TYR A 127 5.41 4.00 3.23
N LYS A 128 4.76 5.16 3.43
CA LYS A 128 3.30 5.28 3.41
C LYS A 128 2.71 4.82 2.08
N LYS A 129 3.29 5.27 0.96
CA LYS A 129 2.85 4.87 -0.39
C LYS A 129 3.05 3.38 -0.65
N ALA A 130 4.09 2.78 -0.12
CA ALA A 130 4.30 1.34 -0.20
C ALA A 130 3.25 0.55 0.59
N LEU A 131 2.85 1.03 1.77
CA LEU A 131 1.75 0.44 2.55
C LEU A 131 0.40 0.55 1.83
N GLU A 132 0.10 1.70 1.21
CA GLU A 132 -1.12 1.86 0.41
C GLU A 132 -1.20 0.83 -0.73
N ASN A 133 -0.09 0.62 -1.45
CA ASN A 133 0.00 -0.39 -2.51
C ASN A 133 -0.10 -1.83 -1.97
N LEU A 134 0.51 -2.12 -0.81
CA LEU A 134 0.37 -3.41 -0.14
C LEU A 134 -1.10 -3.69 0.23
N ASN A 135 -1.81 -2.69 0.75
CA ASN A 135 -3.22 -2.83 1.13
C ASN A 135 -4.09 -3.14 -0.09
N ILE A 136 -3.89 -2.44 -1.22
CA ILE A 136 -4.60 -2.75 -2.47
C ILE A 136 -4.32 -4.20 -2.93
N ALA A 137 -3.06 -4.65 -2.84
CA ALA A 137 -2.70 -6.03 -3.17
C ALA A 137 -3.37 -7.05 -2.24
N MET A 138 -3.44 -6.77 -0.93
CA MET A 138 -4.14 -7.61 0.04
C MET A 138 -5.65 -7.64 -0.21
N ASP A 139 -6.25 -6.52 -0.63
CA ASP A 139 -7.67 -6.43 -0.99
C ASP A 139 -8.00 -7.30 -2.20
N LEU A 140 -7.18 -7.24 -3.25
CA LEU A 140 -7.31 -8.13 -4.40
C LEU A 140 -7.14 -9.60 -4.00
N TYR A 141 -6.16 -9.89 -3.13
CA TYR A 141 -5.89 -11.25 -2.68
C TYR A 141 -7.09 -11.88 -1.96
N ARG A 142 -7.81 -11.11 -1.14
CA ARG A 142 -9.05 -11.57 -0.48
C ARG A 142 -10.05 -12.10 -1.49
N THR A 143 -10.26 -11.40 -2.60
CA THR A 143 -11.17 -11.83 -3.67
C THR A 143 -10.64 -13.04 -4.44
N VAL A 144 -9.33 -13.04 -4.74
CA VAL A 144 -8.69 -14.12 -5.51
C VAL A 144 -8.82 -15.50 -4.85
N MET A 145 -8.85 -15.57 -3.52
CA MET A 145 -8.98 -16.86 -2.82
C MET A 145 -10.28 -17.59 -3.12
N PHE A 146 -11.35 -16.86 -3.45
CA PHE A 146 -12.68 -17.40 -3.75
C PHE A 146 -12.98 -17.50 -5.26
N GLU A 147 -11.99 -17.24 -6.12
CA GLU A 147 -12.14 -17.30 -7.57
C GLU A 147 -11.42 -18.52 -8.14
N ASP A 148 -12.04 -19.22 -9.08
CA ASP A 148 -11.50 -20.45 -9.68
C ASP A 148 -11.22 -20.31 -11.18
N GLU A 149 -11.84 -19.33 -11.83
CA GLU A 149 -11.61 -19.04 -13.25
C GLU A 149 -10.19 -18.54 -13.47
N LEU A 150 -9.37 -19.36 -14.15
CA LEU A 150 -7.94 -19.13 -14.30
C LEU A 150 -7.60 -17.74 -14.86
N TYR A 151 -8.38 -17.23 -15.82
CA TYR A 151 -8.13 -15.92 -16.41
C TYR A 151 -8.34 -14.77 -15.42
N LYS A 152 -9.34 -14.86 -14.54
CA LYS A 152 -9.59 -13.86 -13.50
C LYS A 152 -8.54 -13.92 -12.41
N VAL A 153 -8.17 -15.13 -11.97
CA VAL A 153 -7.08 -15.33 -11.01
C VAL A 153 -5.78 -14.78 -11.57
N ARG A 154 -5.45 -15.07 -12.84
CA ARG A 154 -4.23 -14.58 -13.49
C ARG A 154 -4.21 -13.05 -13.60
N MET A 155 -5.31 -12.44 -14.03
CA MET A 155 -5.45 -10.98 -14.08
C MET A 155 -5.22 -10.36 -12.69
N ALA A 156 -5.93 -10.86 -11.68
CA ALA A 156 -5.86 -10.30 -10.34
C ALA A 156 -4.48 -10.52 -9.67
N VAL A 157 -3.87 -11.69 -9.83
CA VAL A 157 -2.49 -11.94 -9.36
C VAL A 157 -1.47 -11.08 -10.13
N GLY A 158 -1.70 -10.82 -11.42
CA GLY A 158 -0.93 -9.86 -12.19
C GLY A 158 -1.00 -8.45 -11.60
N TYR A 159 -2.19 -7.98 -11.21
CA TYR A 159 -2.35 -6.70 -10.52
C TYR A 159 -1.72 -6.69 -9.12
N ILE A 160 -1.88 -7.76 -8.34
CA ILE A 160 -1.19 -7.92 -7.04
C ILE A 160 0.32 -7.72 -7.25
N ASN A 161 0.90 -8.45 -8.20
CA ASN A 161 2.31 -8.34 -8.54
C ASN A 161 2.70 -6.92 -8.98
N HIS A 162 1.86 -6.24 -9.76
CA HIS A 162 2.07 -4.85 -10.16
C HIS A 162 2.11 -3.87 -8.98
N TYR A 163 1.12 -3.91 -8.07
CA TYR A 163 1.09 -3.01 -6.90
C TYR A 163 2.24 -3.28 -5.94
N LEU A 164 2.59 -4.56 -5.72
CA LEU A 164 3.76 -4.89 -4.91
C LEU A 164 5.06 -4.41 -5.57
N SER A 165 5.16 -4.47 -6.90
CA SER A 165 6.29 -3.91 -7.64
C SER A 165 6.39 -2.39 -7.50
N LEU A 166 5.26 -1.67 -7.50
CA LEU A 166 5.22 -0.23 -7.20
C LEU A 166 5.72 0.05 -5.78
N ALA A 167 5.25 -0.72 -4.78
CA ALA A 167 5.71 -0.58 -3.39
C ALA A 167 7.23 -0.74 -3.28
N VAL A 168 7.80 -1.76 -3.96
CA VAL A 168 9.25 -2.01 -3.98
C VAL A 168 10.00 -0.85 -4.65
N VAL A 169 9.52 -0.38 -5.79
CA VAL A 169 10.15 0.73 -6.54
C VAL A 169 10.12 2.04 -5.75
N TYR A 170 8.99 2.39 -5.13
CA TYR A 170 8.89 3.59 -4.28
C TYR A 170 9.81 3.53 -3.07
N LEU A 171 9.94 2.37 -2.42
CA LEU A 171 10.90 2.18 -1.33
C LEU A 171 12.37 2.31 -1.78
N ASN A 172 12.66 2.15 -3.07
CA ASN A 172 13.97 2.44 -3.65
C ASN A 172 14.12 3.91 -4.08
N GLY A 173 13.14 4.78 -3.79
CA GLY A 173 13.17 6.20 -4.11
C GLY A 173 13.12 6.48 -5.61
N THR A 174 12.46 5.62 -6.39
CA THR A 174 12.31 5.77 -7.84
C THR A 174 10.91 5.38 -8.30
N PHE A 175 10.65 5.46 -9.60
CA PHE A 175 9.45 5.01 -10.30
C PHE A 175 9.86 4.20 -11.54
N PHE A 176 8.91 3.50 -12.17
CA PHE A 176 9.15 2.78 -13.44
C PHE A 176 9.30 3.77 -14.60
N LYS A 177 10.38 3.63 -15.36
CA LYS A 177 10.76 4.46 -16.50
C LYS A 177 10.32 3.88 -17.83
N SER A 178 9.72 2.69 -17.83
CA SER A 178 9.15 2.00 -18.98
C SER A 178 7.74 1.49 -18.64
N LEU A 179 6.84 1.47 -19.62
CA LEU A 179 5.60 0.68 -19.50
C LEU A 179 5.73 -0.72 -20.14
N ILE A 180 6.89 -1.03 -20.73
CA ILE A 180 7.16 -2.32 -21.37
C ILE A 180 7.79 -3.26 -20.35
N GLY A 181 6.93 -3.86 -19.52
CA GLY A 181 7.32 -4.85 -18.52
C GLY A 181 8.15 -4.28 -17.36
N GLN A 182 7.89 -4.74 -16.14
CA GLN A 182 8.51 -4.18 -14.94
C GLN A 182 9.80 -4.91 -14.52
N LEU A 183 9.97 -6.15 -14.97
CA LEU A 183 11.04 -7.04 -14.53
C LEU A 183 12.46 -6.50 -14.80
N PRO A 184 12.78 -5.95 -15.99
CA PRO A 184 14.11 -5.42 -16.24
C PRO A 184 14.50 -4.31 -15.27
N GLU A 185 13.58 -3.39 -14.96
CA GLU A 185 13.83 -2.31 -14.01
C GLU A 185 13.96 -2.82 -12.57
N LEU A 186 13.09 -3.76 -12.16
CA LEU A 186 13.16 -4.39 -10.83
C LEU A 186 14.53 -5.04 -10.56
N LEU A 187 15.15 -5.64 -11.57
CA LEU A 187 16.48 -6.26 -11.47
C LEU A 187 17.61 -5.25 -11.24
N THR A 188 17.39 -3.96 -11.55
CA THR A 188 18.39 -2.90 -11.34
C THR A 188 18.28 -2.23 -9.98
N LEU A 189 17.22 -2.51 -9.21
CA LEU A 189 16.99 -1.88 -7.92
C LEU A 189 18.03 -2.33 -6.89
N LYS A 190 18.44 -1.38 -6.04
CA LYS A 190 19.42 -1.64 -4.99
C LYS A 190 18.96 -2.69 -3.99
N ALA A 191 17.66 -2.73 -3.70
CA ALA A 191 17.11 -3.69 -2.76
C ALA A 191 15.69 -4.10 -3.14
N VAL A 192 15.44 -5.40 -3.14
CA VAL A 192 14.15 -6.04 -3.46
C VAL A 192 13.81 -7.04 -2.35
N PRO A 193 12.53 -7.43 -2.17
CA PRO A 193 12.18 -8.47 -1.22
C PRO A 193 12.82 -9.81 -1.61
N GLU A 194 13.10 -10.64 -0.61
CA GLU A 194 13.67 -11.98 -0.80
C GLU A 194 12.78 -12.83 -1.72
N SER A 195 13.41 -13.51 -2.70
CA SER A 195 12.75 -14.31 -3.75
C SER A 195 11.66 -13.60 -4.57
N PHE A 196 11.52 -12.27 -4.45
CA PHE A 196 10.47 -11.52 -5.16
C PHE A 196 10.52 -11.70 -6.67
N ILE A 197 11.73 -11.60 -7.23
CA ILE A 197 11.98 -11.77 -8.67
C ILE A 197 11.66 -13.20 -9.14
N GLU A 198 11.95 -14.20 -8.32
CA GLU A 198 11.66 -15.60 -8.61
C GLU A 198 10.15 -15.84 -8.63
N TYR A 199 9.43 -15.34 -7.62
CA TYR A 199 7.98 -15.43 -7.56
C TYR A 199 7.29 -14.64 -8.69
N TYR A 200 7.79 -13.45 -9.04
CA TYR A 200 7.32 -12.68 -10.19
C TYR A 200 7.40 -13.54 -11.46
N LYS A 201 8.55 -14.17 -11.72
CA LYS A 201 8.73 -15.05 -12.89
C LYS A 201 7.83 -16.27 -12.81
N ALA A 202 7.66 -16.87 -11.63
CA ALA A 202 6.78 -18.00 -11.43
C ALA A 202 5.31 -17.66 -11.73
N VAL A 203 4.83 -16.46 -11.37
CA VAL A 203 3.46 -16.00 -11.69
C VAL A 203 3.20 -16.01 -13.19
N ILE A 204 4.18 -15.56 -14.00
CA ILE A 204 4.06 -15.56 -15.47
C ILE A 204 3.94 -17.00 -16.00
N ASN A 205 4.69 -17.93 -15.42
CA ASN A 205 4.78 -19.32 -15.88
C ASN A 205 3.71 -20.25 -15.28
N ALA A 206 2.97 -19.79 -14.27
CA ALA A 206 2.01 -20.61 -13.54
C ALA A 206 0.89 -21.11 -14.47
N ARG A 207 0.50 -22.38 -14.29
CA ARG A 207 -0.40 -23.09 -15.21
C ARG A 207 -1.83 -23.22 -14.71
N ASN A 208 -2.06 -23.03 -13.41
CA ASN A 208 -3.37 -23.21 -12.80
C ASN A 208 -3.64 -22.17 -11.69
N ALA A 209 -4.90 -22.09 -11.28
CA ALA A 209 -5.37 -21.09 -10.30
C ALA A 209 -4.71 -21.29 -8.92
N ASN A 210 -4.61 -22.54 -8.43
CA ASN A 210 -4.07 -22.82 -7.09
C ASN A 210 -2.58 -22.46 -6.96
N GLU A 211 -1.81 -22.67 -8.03
CA GLU A 211 -0.42 -22.22 -8.12
C GLU A 211 -0.33 -20.68 -8.03
N LEU A 212 -1.17 -19.97 -8.79
CA LEU A 212 -1.24 -18.51 -8.73
C LEU A 212 -1.67 -17.99 -7.35
N LYS A 213 -2.65 -18.62 -6.70
CA LYS A 213 -3.10 -18.30 -5.33
C LYS A 213 -1.95 -18.44 -4.32
N SER A 214 -1.18 -19.52 -4.42
CA SER A 214 0.02 -19.75 -3.59
C SER A 214 1.12 -18.72 -3.85
N LEU A 215 1.38 -18.39 -5.12
CA LEU A 215 2.38 -17.38 -5.49
C LEU A 215 1.99 -15.97 -5.03
N ALA A 216 0.70 -15.63 -5.11
CA ALA A 216 0.19 -14.36 -4.58
C ALA A 216 0.43 -14.24 -3.08
N HIS A 217 0.19 -15.31 -2.31
CA HIS A 217 0.54 -15.36 -0.89
C HIS A 217 2.02 -15.10 -0.66
N LEU A 218 2.91 -15.78 -1.38
CA LEU A 218 4.35 -15.64 -1.24
C LEU A 218 4.83 -14.22 -1.56
N LEU A 219 4.35 -13.63 -2.66
CA LEU A 219 4.65 -12.25 -3.06
C LEU A 219 4.22 -11.25 -1.98
N ILE A 220 2.99 -11.35 -1.47
CA ILE A 220 2.48 -10.47 -0.41
C ILE A 220 3.29 -10.64 0.87
N SER A 221 3.55 -11.90 1.26
CA SER A 221 4.27 -12.24 2.49
C SER A 221 5.70 -11.69 2.49
N THR A 222 6.45 -11.89 1.41
CA THR A 222 7.83 -11.35 1.30
C THR A 222 7.84 -9.83 1.21
N THR A 223 6.93 -9.23 0.44
CA THR A 223 6.87 -7.77 0.29
C THR A 223 6.46 -7.09 1.59
N ARG A 224 5.52 -7.68 2.36
CA ARG A 224 5.11 -7.18 3.68
C ARG A 224 6.29 -7.19 4.66
N ARG A 225 7.09 -8.26 4.71
CA ARG A 225 8.31 -8.30 5.53
C ARG A 225 9.32 -7.23 5.12
N PHE A 226 9.50 -7.05 3.81
CA PHE A 226 10.39 -6.04 3.27
C PHE A 226 9.93 -4.60 3.56
N ILE A 227 8.63 -4.32 3.50
CA ILE A 227 8.08 -3.02 3.93
C ILE A 227 8.31 -2.85 5.43
N ALA A 228 7.97 -3.86 6.25
CA ALA A 228 8.13 -3.79 7.69
C ALA A 228 9.59 -3.53 8.14
N SER A 229 10.59 -4.11 7.46
CA SER A 229 12.01 -3.86 7.76
C SER A 229 12.48 -2.45 7.41
N ARG A 230 11.69 -1.70 6.63
CA ARG A 230 11.95 -0.30 6.27
C ARG A 230 11.11 0.71 7.05
N LYS A 231 10.33 0.24 8.03
CA LYS A 231 9.60 1.12 8.94
C LYS A 231 10.61 2.06 9.60
N THR A 232 10.55 3.33 9.24
CA THR A 232 11.34 4.36 9.92
C THR A 232 10.85 4.43 11.35
N ILE A 233 11.77 4.31 12.32
CA ILE A 233 11.49 4.54 13.74
C ILE A 233 11.30 6.05 13.91
N VAL A 234 10.18 6.58 13.42
CA VAL A 234 9.79 7.98 13.64
C VAL A 234 8.34 7.93 14.07
N ALA A 235 8.17 8.20 15.37
CA ALA A 235 6.94 8.19 16.14
C ALA A 235 6.12 6.90 16.01
N THR A 236 6.50 5.85 16.77
CA THR A 236 5.45 5.15 17.51
C THR A 236 4.58 6.23 18.15
N ALA A 237 3.26 6.19 17.94
CA ALA A 237 2.35 6.99 18.75
C ALA A 237 2.85 6.89 20.19
N ALA A 238 3.04 8.02 20.87
CA ALA A 238 3.55 8.00 22.23
C ALA A 238 2.72 6.98 23.01
N CYS A 239 3.35 5.91 23.50
CA CYS A 239 2.64 4.88 24.23
C CYS A 239 1.89 5.57 25.37
N ASN A 240 0.66 5.15 25.63
CA ASN A 240 -0.12 5.70 26.72
C ASN A 240 0.66 5.47 28.02
N SER A 241 1.07 6.56 28.66
CA SER A 241 1.79 6.52 29.93
C SER A 241 0.86 6.42 31.14
N ASN A 242 -0.45 6.53 30.93
CA ASN A 242 -1.47 6.42 31.98
C ASN A 242 -1.90 4.96 32.19
N PHE A 243 -1.12 4.22 32.96
CA PHE A 243 -1.45 2.83 33.33
C PHE A 243 -2.73 2.68 34.17
N SER A 244 -3.37 3.79 34.60
CA SER A 244 -4.71 3.74 35.20
C SER A 244 -5.76 3.28 34.18
N ASP A 245 -5.60 3.65 32.92
CA ASP A 245 -6.51 3.21 31.86
C ASP A 245 -6.36 1.70 31.59
N LEU A 246 -5.12 1.18 31.65
CA LEU A 246 -4.86 -0.26 31.58
C LEU A 246 -5.44 -1.01 32.79
N ALA A 247 -5.43 -0.40 33.98
CA ALA A 247 -6.07 -0.95 35.17
C ALA A 247 -7.59 -1.02 35.05
N ASP A 248 -8.23 0.03 34.55
CA ASP A 248 -9.67 0.06 34.33
C ASP A 248 -10.08 -0.96 33.25
N TRP A 249 -9.31 -1.08 32.16
CA TRP A 249 -9.47 -2.14 31.16
C TRP A 249 -9.36 -3.53 31.79
N TYR A 250 -8.33 -3.80 32.60
CA TYR A 250 -8.16 -5.11 33.25
C TYR A 250 -9.32 -5.41 34.20
N GLN A 251 -9.75 -4.43 35.00
CA GLN A 251 -10.86 -4.59 35.94
C GLN A 251 -12.16 -4.95 35.20
N GLU A 252 -12.46 -4.30 34.08
CA GLU A 252 -13.62 -4.62 33.23
C GLU A 252 -13.50 -6.02 32.62
N LEU A 253 -12.34 -6.37 32.06
CA LEU A 253 -12.12 -7.65 31.38
C LEU A 253 -11.78 -8.82 32.31
N SER A 254 -11.61 -8.58 33.62
CA SER A 254 -11.31 -9.60 34.64
C SER A 254 -12.28 -10.80 34.58
N LEU A 255 -13.55 -10.54 34.23
CA LEU A 255 -14.56 -11.58 34.06
C LEU A 255 -14.25 -12.51 32.88
N THR A 256 -13.68 -12.00 31.78
CA THR A 256 -13.32 -12.80 30.59
C THR A 256 -12.26 -13.85 30.94
N TRP A 257 -11.22 -13.48 31.71
CA TRP A 257 -10.22 -14.42 32.22
C TRP A 257 -10.86 -15.54 33.05
N ARG A 258 -11.78 -15.17 33.96
CA ARG A 258 -12.53 -16.12 34.79
C ARG A 258 -13.40 -17.07 33.95
N ARG A 259 -14.09 -16.54 32.94
CA ARG A 259 -14.94 -17.34 32.05
C ARG A 259 -14.12 -18.33 31.22
N ILE A 260 -12.96 -17.94 30.68
CA ILE A 260 -12.05 -18.86 29.98
C ILE A 260 -11.70 -20.05 30.88
N ARG A 261 -11.25 -19.79 32.12
CA ARG A 261 -10.93 -20.87 33.09
C ARG A 261 -12.14 -21.77 33.36
N TYR A 262 -13.33 -21.19 33.52
CA TYR A 262 -14.57 -21.94 33.75
C TYR A 262 -14.94 -22.82 32.54
N TYR A 263 -14.98 -22.26 31.33
CA TYR A 263 -15.37 -22.98 30.13
C TYR A 263 -14.36 -24.08 29.79
N CYS A 264 -13.06 -23.85 29.98
CA CYS A 264 -12.06 -24.91 29.87
C CYS A 264 -12.30 -26.03 30.88
N LYS A 265 -12.60 -25.70 32.15
CA LYS A 265 -12.89 -26.69 33.19
C LYS A 265 -14.14 -27.51 32.90
N THR A 266 -15.19 -26.90 32.33
CA THR A 266 -16.44 -27.59 31.97
C THR A 266 -16.40 -28.20 30.56
N ASN A 267 -15.24 -28.18 29.89
CA ASN A 267 -15.05 -28.64 28.51
C ASN A 267 -16.04 -28.01 27.51
N ASN A 268 -16.41 -26.74 27.72
CA ASN A 268 -17.22 -25.97 26.76
C ASN A 268 -16.28 -25.29 25.76
N ILE A 269 -15.87 -26.03 24.74
CA ILE A 269 -14.86 -25.64 23.76
C ILE A 269 -15.28 -24.37 23.00
N ASP A 270 -16.54 -24.29 22.56
CA ASP A 270 -17.07 -23.16 21.79
C ASP A 270 -16.99 -21.86 22.61
N ALA A 271 -17.47 -21.88 23.85
CA ALA A 271 -17.42 -20.72 24.74
C ALA A 271 -15.98 -20.34 25.14
N ALA A 272 -15.12 -21.33 25.40
CA ALA A 272 -13.71 -21.09 25.70
C ALA A 272 -12.99 -20.39 24.54
N PHE A 273 -13.21 -20.87 23.30
CA PHE A 273 -12.66 -20.25 22.10
C PHE A 273 -13.23 -18.85 21.86
N GLY A 274 -14.54 -18.66 22.01
CA GLY A 274 -15.21 -17.37 21.83
C GLY A 274 -14.66 -16.27 22.73
N ASP A 275 -14.42 -16.58 24.01
CA ASP A 275 -13.82 -15.64 24.96
C ASP A 275 -12.33 -15.45 24.72
N ALA A 276 -11.57 -16.51 24.45
CA ALA A 276 -10.13 -16.40 24.15
C ALA A 276 -9.88 -15.56 22.89
N ARG A 277 -10.73 -15.68 21.87
CA ARG A 277 -10.70 -14.82 20.67
C ARG A 277 -10.96 -13.36 21.00
N THR A 278 -11.98 -13.08 21.79
CA THR A 278 -12.30 -11.71 22.20
C THR A 278 -11.14 -11.11 22.98
N LEU A 279 -10.60 -11.85 23.94
CA LEU A 279 -9.46 -11.42 24.74
C LEU A 279 -8.18 -11.24 23.91
N GLN A 280 -7.88 -12.12 22.95
CA GLN A 280 -6.74 -11.96 22.07
C GLN A 280 -6.78 -10.65 21.27
N ASN A 281 -7.97 -10.23 20.83
CA ASN A 281 -8.14 -8.95 20.14
C ASN A 281 -7.80 -7.77 21.06
N GLU A 282 -8.34 -7.78 22.28
CA GLU A 282 -8.08 -6.75 23.28
C GLU A 282 -6.60 -6.68 23.67
N LEU A 283 -5.95 -7.83 23.82
CA LEU A 283 -4.50 -7.93 24.08
C LEU A 283 -3.65 -7.30 22.96
N LEU A 284 -4.09 -7.35 21.71
CA LEU A 284 -3.39 -6.67 20.61
C LEU A 284 -3.52 -5.14 20.72
N ILE A 285 -4.71 -4.65 21.07
CA ILE A 285 -4.99 -3.22 21.24
C ILE A 285 -4.15 -2.63 22.38
N VAL A 286 -4.27 -3.20 23.60
CA VAL A 286 -3.52 -2.69 24.75
C VAL A 286 -2.02 -2.95 24.62
N GLY A 287 -1.63 -4.00 23.90
CA GLY A 287 -0.22 -4.26 23.60
C GLY A 287 0.41 -3.15 22.76
N GLU A 288 -0.31 -2.64 21.76
CA GLU A 288 0.15 -1.52 20.94
C GLU A 288 0.06 -0.19 21.70
N GLU A 289 -1.06 0.07 22.39
CA GLU A 289 -1.32 1.34 23.08
C GLU A 289 -0.32 1.59 24.23
N PHE A 290 -0.03 0.57 25.04
CA PHE A 290 0.85 0.69 26.21
C PHE A 290 2.28 0.20 25.94
N GLY A 291 2.58 -0.26 24.73
CA GLY A 291 3.91 -0.76 24.36
C GLY A 291 4.31 -2.05 25.10
N LEU A 292 3.34 -2.92 25.40
CA LEU A 292 3.59 -4.17 26.12
C LEU A 292 4.26 -5.23 25.24
N ARG A 293 4.77 -6.30 25.85
CA ARG A 293 5.30 -7.44 25.10
C ARG A 293 4.19 -8.10 24.25
N LYS A 294 4.57 -8.80 23.18
CA LYS A 294 3.61 -9.59 22.39
C LYS A 294 2.93 -10.65 23.28
N MET A 295 1.60 -10.61 23.35
CA MET A 295 0.78 -11.53 24.13
C MET A 295 -0.01 -12.45 23.19
N ASP A 296 0.56 -13.63 22.92
CA ASP A 296 -0.08 -14.69 22.11
C ASP A 296 -0.86 -15.65 23.01
N LEU A 297 -2.16 -15.44 23.14
CA LEU A 297 -3.08 -16.29 23.88
C LEU A 297 -3.58 -17.45 23.01
N LEU A 298 -4.04 -17.15 21.79
CA LEU A 298 -4.74 -18.13 20.95
C LEU A 298 -3.81 -19.14 20.27
N GLY A 299 -2.51 -18.86 20.13
CA GLY A 299 -1.58 -19.76 19.44
C GLY A 299 -1.44 -21.15 20.08
N CYS A 300 -1.82 -21.30 21.36
CA CYS A 300 -1.80 -22.56 22.09
C CYS A 300 -3.17 -23.28 22.14
N PHE A 301 -4.22 -22.72 21.53
CA PHE A 301 -5.56 -23.30 21.59
C PHE A 301 -5.61 -24.67 20.89
N ASP A 302 -6.01 -25.70 21.63
CA ASP A 302 -6.32 -27.02 21.11
C ASP A 302 -7.69 -27.46 21.63
N ALA A 303 -8.64 -27.72 20.74
CA ALA A 303 -9.99 -28.18 21.08
C ALA A 303 -9.99 -29.52 21.84
N ASN A 304 -8.93 -30.34 21.68
CA ASN A 304 -8.76 -31.60 22.40
C ASN A 304 -8.00 -31.43 23.72
N ASN A 305 -7.35 -30.29 23.95
CA ASN A 305 -6.59 -30.01 25.15
C ASN A 305 -6.61 -28.53 25.55
N LEU A 306 -7.58 -28.16 26.39
CA LEU A 306 -7.75 -26.78 26.86
C LEU A 306 -6.82 -26.40 28.03
N SER A 307 -5.96 -27.30 28.52
CA SER A 307 -5.06 -27.00 29.65
C SER A 307 -4.05 -25.90 29.29
N GLU A 308 -3.52 -25.95 28.07
CA GLU A 308 -2.53 -24.98 27.59
C GLU A 308 -3.13 -23.58 27.49
N LEU A 309 -4.39 -23.47 27.05
CA LEU A 309 -5.09 -22.19 27.02
C LEU A 309 -5.24 -21.60 28.44
N VAL A 310 -5.57 -22.42 29.45
CA VAL A 310 -5.70 -21.96 30.84
C VAL A 310 -4.35 -21.49 31.39
N ASN A 311 -3.28 -22.25 31.15
CA ASN A 311 -1.93 -21.90 31.59
C ASN A 311 -1.48 -20.60 30.95
N ARG A 312 -1.66 -20.48 29.62
CA ARG A 312 -1.28 -19.29 28.87
C ARG A 312 -2.09 -18.07 29.26
N ALA A 313 -3.40 -18.24 29.49
CA ALA A 313 -4.24 -17.16 29.99
C ALA A 313 -3.76 -16.66 31.35
N THR A 314 -3.43 -17.59 32.26
CA THR A 314 -2.91 -17.24 33.59
C THR A 314 -1.60 -16.46 33.50
N GLU A 315 -0.64 -16.91 32.67
CA GLU A 315 0.65 -16.23 32.49
C GLU A 315 0.48 -14.79 31.95
N ILE A 316 -0.41 -14.61 30.97
CA ILE A 316 -0.64 -13.29 30.38
C ILE A 316 -1.36 -12.38 31.38
N GLU A 317 -2.34 -12.91 32.13
CA GLU A 317 -3.05 -12.16 33.17
C GLU A 317 -2.09 -11.65 34.25
N GLU A 318 -1.22 -12.54 34.75
CA GLU A 318 -0.18 -12.20 35.74
C GLU A 318 0.78 -11.13 35.20
N TYR A 319 1.20 -11.26 33.94
CA TYR A 319 2.03 -10.25 33.29
C TYR A 319 1.38 -8.87 33.26
N ILE A 320 0.12 -8.77 32.83
CA ILE A 320 -0.59 -7.48 32.76
C ILE A 320 -0.75 -6.86 34.15
N VAL A 321 -1.16 -7.67 35.13
CA VAL A 321 -1.26 -7.20 36.52
C VAL A 321 0.09 -6.67 37.01
N SER A 322 1.19 -7.36 36.71
CA SER A 322 2.52 -6.92 37.10
C SER A 322 2.93 -5.60 36.43
N GLU A 323 2.59 -5.40 35.15
CA GLU A 323 2.88 -4.15 34.43
C GLU A 323 2.11 -2.97 35.04
N ILE A 324 0.84 -3.16 35.40
CA ILE A 324 0.03 -2.15 36.07
C ILE A 324 0.66 -1.76 37.42
N GLU A 325 1.01 -2.76 38.23
CA GLU A 325 1.57 -2.55 39.58
C GLU A 325 2.98 -1.93 39.53
N ASN A 326 3.82 -2.33 38.57
CA ASN A 326 5.17 -1.78 38.37
C ASN A 326 5.15 -0.29 37.99
N HIS A 327 4.06 0.18 37.37
CA HIS A 327 3.84 1.59 37.07
C HIS A 327 3.12 2.35 38.19
N GLY A 328 3.03 1.77 39.39
CA GLY A 328 2.52 2.41 40.60
C GLY A 328 1.00 2.50 40.69
N VAL A 329 0.28 1.83 39.79
CA VAL A 329 -1.19 1.82 39.77
C VAL A 329 -1.70 0.66 40.62
N LYS A 330 -2.64 0.96 41.52
CA LYS A 330 -3.27 -0.06 42.38
C LYS A 330 -4.60 -0.49 41.77
N LEU A 331 -4.75 -1.79 41.57
CA LEU A 331 -6.02 -2.38 41.15
C LEU A 331 -7.06 -2.29 42.26
N LYS A 332 -8.28 -1.90 41.89
CA LYS A 332 -9.44 -1.86 42.80
C LYS A 332 -10.00 -3.26 43.00
N LYS A 333 -9.37 -4.04 43.88
CA LYS A 333 -9.78 -5.40 44.26
C LYS A 333 -10.40 -5.38 45.65
N TYR A 334 -11.53 -6.07 45.79
CA TYR A 334 -12.27 -6.22 47.05
C TYR A 334 -12.65 -7.69 47.20
N ASP A 335 -12.43 -8.25 48.38
CA ASP A 335 -12.70 -9.67 48.65
C ASP A 335 -14.21 -9.95 48.77
N THR A 336 -14.97 -8.95 49.21
CA THR A 336 -16.42 -9.03 49.43
C THR A 336 -17.13 -7.73 49.04
N LEU A 337 -18.45 -7.80 48.88
CA LEU A 337 -19.28 -6.62 48.67
C LEU A 337 -19.20 -5.65 49.87
N ASP A 338 -19.19 -6.18 51.10
CA ASP A 338 -19.09 -5.35 52.31
C ASP A 338 -17.75 -4.60 52.36
N ASP A 339 -16.65 -5.25 51.92
CA ASP A 339 -15.34 -4.59 51.80
C ASP A 339 -15.40 -3.42 50.81
N PHE A 340 -16.05 -3.61 49.65
CA PHE A 340 -16.27 -2.55 48.66
C PHE A 340 -17.08 -1.38 49.24
N LEU A 341 -18.22 -1.67 49.88
CA LEU A 341 -19.12 -0.68 50.47
C LEU A 341 -18.53 0.04 51.70
N SER A 342 -17.54 -0.54 52.37
CA SER A 342 -16.86 0.09 53.52
C SER A 342 -15.80 1.12 53.11
N LYS A 343 -15.33 1.05 51.86
CA LYS A 343 -14.21 1.84 51.31
C LYS A 343 -14.64 2.86 50.25
N ASN A 344 -15.92 2.85 49.85
CA ASN A 344 -16.54 3.75 48.87
C ASN A 344 -17.92 4.16 49.39
#